data_AF-A0A4Y9PL71-F1
#
_entry.id   AF-A0A4Y9PL71-F1
#
_cell.length_a   1.000
_cell.length_b   1.000
_cell.length_c   1.000
_cell.angle_alpha   90.00
_cell.angle_beta   90.00
_cell.angle_gamma   90.00
#
_symmetry.space_group_name_H-M   'P 1'
#
loop_
_entity.id
_entity.type
_entity.pdbx_description
1 polymer ?
#
loop_
_entity_poly.entity_id
_entity_poly.type
_entity_poly.pdbx_seq_one_letter_code
_entity_poly.pdbx_strand_id
1 'polypeptide(L)' 'MSATDVFDQIREDILNCTLTPGEAIYEQELAKRFGLSKSPIREALLRLQEQDLVEVRA' A
#
# COMPACT_ATOMS: atom_id res chain seq x y z
N MET A 1 -6.18 -11.70 -5.96
CA MET A 1 -5.66 -10.32 -5.96
C MET A 1 -4.13 -10.39 -5.98
N SER A 2 -3.49 -9.69 -6.90
CA SER A 2 -2.05 -9.64 -7.14
C SER A 2 -1.40 -8.43 -6.45
N ALA A 3 -0.07 -8.37 -6.41
CA ALA A 3 0.65 -7.16 -5.96
C ALA A 3 0.33 -5.92 -6.82
N THR A 4 0.02 -6.10 -8.11
CA THR A 4 -0.42 -5.02 -8.99
C THR A 4 -1.78 -4.49 -8.58
N ASP A 5 -2.74 -5.37 -8.29
CA ASP A 5 -4.08 -4.95 -7.88
C ASP A 5 -4.04 -4.17 -6.55
N VAL A 6 -3.19 -4.59 -5.61
CA VAL A 6 -2.99 -3.91 -4.32
C VAL A 6 -2.36 -2.53 -4.53
N PHE A 7 -1.34 -2.46 -5.39
CA PHE A 7 -0.70 -1.20 -5.77
C PHE A 7 -1.73 -0.22 -6.33
N ASP A 8 -2.54 -0.65 -7.30
CA ASP A 8 -3.52 0.23 -7.95
C ASP A 8 -4.56 0.72 -6.94
N GLN A 9 -5.05 -0.16 -6.06
CA GLN A 9 -6.04 0.24 -5.06
C GLN A 9 -5.49 1.23 -4.03
N ILE A 10 -4.27 0.99 -3.50
CA ILE A 10 -3.67 1.91 -2.53
C ILE A 10 -3.32 3.25 -3.19
N ARG A 11 -2.85 3.23 -4.45
CA ARG A 11 -2.59 4.44 -5.23
C ARG A 11 -3.88 5.27 -5.37
N GLU A 12 -4.99 4.64 -5.73
CA GLU A 12 -6.29 5.31 -5.80
C GLU A 12 -6.74 5.86 -4.44
N ASP A 13 -6.55 5.10 -3.36
CA ASP A 13 -6.88 5.54 -2.01
C ASP A 13 -6.07 6.79 -1.61
N ILE A 14 -4.79 6.87 -1.97
CA ILE A 14 -3.93 8.05 -1.73
C ILE A 14 -4.40 9.24 -2.58
N LEU A 15 -4.63 9.03 -3.88
CA LEU A 15 -5.02 10.10 -4.80
C LEU A 15 -6.39 10.70 -4.47
N ASN A 16 -7.30 9.87 -3.95
CA ASN A 16 -8.62 10.30 -3.49
C ASN A 16 -8.60 10.81 -2.03
N CYS A 17 -7.44 10.84 -1.37
CA CYS A 17 -7.29 11.18 0.04
C CYS A 17 -8.15 10.30 0.99
N THR A 18 -8.48 9.08 0.58
CA THR A 18 -9.01 8.04 1.48
C THR A 18 -7.94 7.63 2.49
N LEU A 19 -6.69 7.54 2.02
CA LEU A 19 -5.49 7.54 2.86
C LEU A 19 -4.91 8.95 2.81
N THR A 20 -4.80 9.59 3.98
CA THR A 20 -4.39 10.99 4.06
C THR A 20 -2.86 11.12 4.03
N PRO A 21 -2.31 12.22 3.46
CA PRO A 21 -0.87 12.45 3.49
C PRO A 21 -0.32 12.46 4.91
N GLY A 22 0.73 11.67 5.17
CA GLY A 22 1.34 11.52 6.49
C GLY A 22 0.66 10.50 7.40
N GLU A 23 -0.44 9.88 6.96
CA GLU A 23 -1.08 8.77 7.67
C GLU A 23 -0.15 7.56 7.73
N ALA A 24 -0.02 6.98 8.92
CA ALA A 24 0.76 5.76 9.09
C ALA A 24 -0.04 4.56 8.58
N ILE A 25 0.54 3.81 7.66
CA ILE A 25 -0.01 2.56 7.14
C ILE A 25 0.79 1.37 7.65
N TYR A 26 0.10 0.33 8.10
CA TYR A 26 0.73 -0.89 8.60
C TYR A 26 0.53 -2.04 7.63
N GLU A 27 1.63 -2.69 7.21
CA GLU A 27 1.60 -3.85 6.31
C GLU A 27 0.66 -4.96 6.81
N GLN A 28 0.63 -5.19 8.13
CA GLN A 28 -0.26 -6.17 8.74
C GLN A 28 -1.75 -5.84 8.59
N GLU A 29 -2.11 -4.56 8.62
CA GLU A 29 -3.50 -4.12 8.46
C GLU A 29 -3.93 -4.20 7.01
N LEU A 30 -3.06 -3.80 6.08
CA LEU A 30 -3.30 -3.96 4.64
C LEU A 30 -3.43 -5.43 4.26
N ALA A 31 -2.57 -6.31 4.79
CA ALA A 31 -2.67 -7.75 4.57
C ALA A 31 -4.03 -8.31 5.02
N LYS A 32 -4.54 -7.87 6.18
CA LYS A 32 -5.89 -8.22 6.65
C LYS A 32 -6.99 -7.64 5.76
N ARG A 33 -6.90 -6.34 5.41
CA ARG A 33 -7.87 -5.63 4.55
C ARG A 33 -8.05 -6.32 3.20
N PHE A 34 -6.94 -6.73 2.58
CA PHE A 34 -6.95 -7.37 1.26
C PHE A 34 -7.09 -8.89 1.31
N GLY A 35 -7.03 -9.51 2.49
CA GLY A 35 -7.06 -10.97 2.64
C GLY A 35 -5.85 -11.67 2.02
N LEU A 36 -4.69 -11.02 2.04
CA LEU A 36 -3.45 -11.48 1.41
C LEU A 36 -2.34 -11.73 2.43
N SER A 37 -1.30 -12.44 2.00
CA SER A 37 -0.05 -12.53 2.76
C SER A 37 0.73 -11.20 2.70
N LYS A 38 1.76 -11.07 3.53
CA LYS A 38 2.60 -9.85 3.58
C LYS A 38 3.44 -9.61 2.32
N SER A 39 3.86 -10.67 1.62
CA SER A 39 4.72 -10.56 0.43
C SER A 39 4.14 -9.65 -0.68
N PRO A 40 2.90 -9.88 -1.18
CA PRO A 40 2.31 -9.02 -2.20
C PRO A 40 2.02 -7.60 -1.70
N ILE A 41 1.73 -7.43 -0.40
CA ILE A 41 1.57 -6.09 0.20
C ILE A 41 2.90 -5.35 0.17
N ARG A 42 3.99 -5.99 0.58
CA ARG A 42 5.32 -5.41 0.57
C ARG A 42 5.76 -5.02 -0.84
N GLU A 43 5.54 -5.89 -1.82
CA GLU A 43 5.83 -5.57 -3.23
C GLU A 43 5.04 -4.36 -3.74
N ALA A 44 3.76 -4.26 -3.38
CA ALA A 44 2.94 -3.10 -3.72
C ALA A 44 3.44 -1.81 -3.04
N LEU A 45 3.79 -1.88 -1.75
CA LEU A 45 4.34 -0.74 -0.99
C LEU A 45 5.69 -0.28 -1.53
N LEU A 46 6.57 -1.19 -1.94
CA LEU A 46 7.84 -0.85 -2.58
C LEU A 46 7.62 -0.13 -3.91
N ARG A 47 6.67 -0.59 -4.73
CA ARG A 47 6.29 0.09 -5.99
C ARG A 47 5.67 1.46 -5.77
N LEU A 48 4.90 1.65 -4.69
CA LEU A 48 4.38 2.97 -4.31
C LEU A 48 5.49 3.91 -3.85
N GLN A 49 6.50 3.38 -3.14
CA GLN A 49 7.68 4.12 -2.71
C GLN A 49 8.51 4.59 -3.90
N GLU A 50 8.65 3.76 -4.94
CA GLU A 50 9.32 4.15 -6.21
C GLU A 50 8.63 5.33 -6.91
N GLN A 51 7.36 5.63 -6.58
CA GLN A 51 6.59 6.76 -7.10
C GLN A 51 6.47 7.92 -6.09
N ASP A 52 7.24 7.90 -5.00
CA ASP A 52 7.20 8.89 -3.92
C ASP A 52 5.82 9.06 -3.26
N LEU A 53 4.96 8.04 -3.34
CA LEU A 53 3.62 8.08 -2.74
C LEU A 53 3.61 7.64 -1.27
N VAL A 54 4.58 6.82 -0.86
CA VAL A 54 4.73 6.33 0.52
C VAL A 54 6.20 6.25 0.91
N GLU A 55 6.49 6.36 2.20
CA GLU A 55 7.81 6.03 2.75
C GLU A 55 7.74 4.68 3.48
N VAL A 56 8.59 3.72 3.07
CA VAL A 56 8.74 2.45 3.79
C VAL A 56 9.89 2.58 4.78
N ARG A 57 9.58 2.44 6.08
CA ARG A 57 10.56 2.42 7.17
C ARG A 57 10.65 0.99 7.72
N ALA A 58 11.87 0.48 7.85
CA ALA A 58 12.16 -0.86 8.38
C ALA A 58 12.29 -0.85 9.91
#